data_AF-A0A917KGL8-F1
#
_entry.id   AF-A0A917KGL8-F1
#
_cell.length_a   1.000
_cell.length_b   1.000
_cell.length_c   1.000
_cell.angle_alpha   90.00
_cell.angle_beta   90.00
_cell.angle_gamma   90.00
#
_symmetry.space_group_name_H-M   'P 1'
#
loop_
_entity.id
_entity.type
_entity.pdbx_description
1 polymer ?
#
loop_
_entity_poly.entity_id
_entity_poly.type
_entity_poly.pdbx_seq_one_letter_code
_entity_poly.pdbx_strand_id
1 'polypeptide(L)'
;MFRGFLLFAALLLAPSLPAAAQNALLPFLVQSVCLDAAGAPLPGLLPFEAGCARRAPQRQDAPMPYRRHDWPAAQEARALPLGYQASDAVLGSLLGVPAVVHTFDFGAGQARHFGTFDRGQGDGGQVIPLAPGPSFISMTEDGGGGVQWFLSPDCRQGGRGWQGWLLAGPGATDAWTTRVMRLRIAPTPQACPTAFDASLTRFRRTRLDLPWRDAATGRTGATTVDAIVSEHYGGADIASAEHLERFVLARNLGMVRWERWENAAVARRADLSQQARHVQREQRCPMLSVSEPPGPGWQMRDCRFWTNFVRAAPGRPLAAMPWPPSALR
;
A
#
# COMPACT_ATOMS: atom_id res chain seq x y z
N MET A 1 -40.33 -58.64 13.75
CA MET A 1 -40.54 -57.18 13.61
C MET A 1 -39.25 -56.47 13.97
N PHE A 2 -38.44 -56.10 12.98
CA PHE A 2 -37.20 -55.34 13.19
C PHE A 2 -37.51 -53.85 13.15
N ARG A 3 -37.27 -53.13 14.25
CA ARG A 3 -37.30 -51.66 14.30
C ARG A 3 -35.91 -51.14 13.95
N GLY A 4 -35.77 -50.57 12.76
CA GLY A 4 -34.55 -49.88 12.32
C GLY A 4 -34.48 -48.48 12.94
N PHE A 5 -33.37 -48.18 13.61
CA PHE A 5 -32.98 -46.82 14.02
C PHE A 5 -32.33 -46.13 12.81
N LEU A 6 -32.89 -45.00 12.38
CA LEU A 6 -32.27 -44.09 11.43
C LEU A 6 -31.34 -43.14 12.20
N LEU A 7 -30.02 -43.29 12.02
CA LEU A 7 -29.04 -42.28 12.41
C LEU A 7 -29.07 -41.13 11.40
N PHE A 8 -29.45 -39.94 11.85
CA PHE A 8 -29.18 -38.70 11.12
C PHE A 8 -27.72 -38.29 11.36
N ALA A 9 -26.87 -38.42 10.34
CA ALA A 9 -25.54 -37.83 10.34
C ALA A 9 -25.67 -36.32 10.03
N ALA A 10 -25.47 -35.47 11.04
CA ALA A 10 -25.35 -34.03 10.84
C ALA A 10 -24.00 -33.73 10.17
N LEU A 11 -24.01 -33.39 8.88
CA LEU A 11 -22.86 -32.80 8.20
C LEU A 11 -22.61 -31.41 8.80
N LEU A 12 -21.57 -31.29 9.62
CA LEU A 12 -20.99 -30.02 10.03
C LEU A 12 -20.38 -29.35 8.79
N LEU A 13 -21.09 -28.41 8.19
CA LEU A 13 -20.53 -27.47 7.22
C LEU A 13 -19.50 -26.60 7.96
N ALA A 14 -18.22 -26.83 7.68
CA ALA A 14 -17.17 -25.94 8.14
C ALA A 14 -17.44 -24.52 7.57
N PRO A 15 -17.40 -23.45 8.39
CA PRO A 15 -17.58 -22.10 7.89
C PRO A 15 -16.49 -21.82 6.84
N SER A 16 -16.91 -21.51 5.62
CA SER A 16 -16.02 -21.04 4.56
C SER A 16 -15.27 -19.81 5.06
N LEU A 17 -13.95 -19.88 5.09
CA LEU A 17 -13.10 -18.75 5.44
C LEU A 17 -13.53 -17.52 4.62
N PRO A 18 -13.73 -16.34 5.24
CA PRO A 18 -14.17 -15.14 4.53
C PRO A 18 -13.23 -14.84 3.36
N ALA A 19 -13.74 -14.28 2.26
CA ALA A 19 -12.98 -14.06 1.01
C ALA A 19 -11.61 -13.36 1.22
N ALA A 20 -11.47 -12.53 2.25
CA ALA A 20 -10.22 -11.91 2.66
C ALA A 20 -9.11 -12.92 3.03
N ALA A 21 -9.46 -14.07 3.62
CA ALA A 21 -8.52 -15.12 4.00
C ALA A 21 -7.98 -15.93 2.80
N GLN A 22 -8.52 -15.73 1.60
CA GLN A 22 -8.15 -16.47 0.39
C GLN A 22 -7.13 -15.72 -0.49
N ASN A 23 -6.85 -14.44 -0.21
CA ASN A 23 -5.85 -13.69 -0.96
C ASN A 23 -4.44 -13.93 -0.35
N ALA A 24 -3.61 -14.69 -1.05
CA ALA A 24 -2.25 -15.02 -0.62
C ALA A 24 -1.32 -13.80 -0.49
N LEU A 25 -1.67 -12.67 -1.10
CA LEU A 25 -0.92 -11.41 -1.03
C LEU A 25 -1.30 -10.57 0.18
N LEU A 26 -2.37 -10.91 0.91
CA LEU A 26 -2.84 -10.11 2.05
C LEU A 26 -1.72 -9.75 3.06
N PRO A 27 -0.80 -10.67 3.45
CA PRO A 27 0.29 -10.32 4.35
C PRO A 27 1.24 -9.24 3.80
N PHE A 28 1.32 -9.02 2.50
CA PHE A 28 2.15 -7.96 1.90
C PHE A 28 1.39 -6.65 1.70
N LEU A 29 0.06 -6.70 1.76
CA LEU A 29 -0.80 -5.54 1.53
C LEU A 29 -1.22 -4.88 2.84
N VAL A 30 -1.35 -5.63 3.95
CA VAL A 30 -1.82 -5.09 5.23
C VAL A 30 -0.72 -5.08 6.28
N GLN A 31 -0.66 -4.01 7.07
CA GLN A 31 0.17 -3.95 8.25
C GLN A 31 -0.42 -4.82 9.37
N SER A 32 0.42 -5.54 10.10
CA SER A 32 -0.02 -6.43 11.17
C SER A 32 0.15 -5.82 12.55
N VAL A 33 -0.77 -6.11 13.44
CA VAL A 33 -0.66 -5.81 14.88
C VAL A 33 -0.12 -7.02 15.63
N CYS A 34 0.70 -6.77 16.64
CA CYS A 34 1.11 -7.79 17.60
C CYS A 34 0.01 -8.00 18.63
N LEU A 35 -0.26 -9.26 18.99
CA LEU A 35 -1.31 -9.61 19.94
C LEU A 35 -0.74 -10.25 21.20
N ASP A 36 -1.38 -9.99 22.34
CA ASP A 36 -1.12 -10.68 23.59
C ASP A 36 -1.75 -12.09 23.64
N ALA A 37 -1.72 -12.73 24.82
CA ALA A 37 -2.34 -14.05 25.03
C ALA A 37 -3.88 -14.01 24.91
N ALA A 38 -4.51 -12.90 25.28
CA ALA A 38 -5.96 -12.68 25.16
C ALA A 38 -6.40 -12.29 23.74
N GLY A 39 -5.46 -11.99 22.83
CA GLY A 39 -5.75 -11.55 21.48
C GLY A 39 -5.94 -10.04 21.36
N ALA A 40 -5.60 -9.26 22.38
CA ALA A 40 -5.64 -7.80 22.35
C ALA A 40 -4.35 -7.24 21.69
N PRO A 41 -4.44 -6.12 20.94
CA PRO A 41 -3.26 -5.46 20.37
C PRO A 41 -2.29 -4.99 21.45
N LEU A 42 -1.00 -5.30 21.27
CA LEU A 42 0.10 -4.80 22.10
C LEU A 42 0.50 -3.39 21.61
N PRO A 43 0.30 -2.33 22.42
CA PRO A 43 0.60 -0.96 22.01
C PRO A 43 2.09 -0.77 21.68
N GLY A 44 2.36 -0.10 20.57
CA GLY A 44 3.71 0.30 20.17
C GLY A 44 4.63 -0.80 19.67
N LEU A 45 4.30 -2.08 19.85
CA LEU A 45 5.16 -3.20 19.41
C LEU A 45 5.06 -3.41 17.90
N LEU A 46 6.20 -3.41 17.20
CA LEU A 46 6.25 -3.60 15.74
C LEU A 46 6.28 -5.08 15.35
N PRO A 47 5.77 -5.44 14.17
CA PRO A 47 5.61 -6.83 13.75
C PRO A 47 6.93 -7.59 13.53
N PHE A 48 8.08 -6.91 13.51
CA PHE A 48 9.39 -7.51 13.38
C PHE A 48 10.19 -7.55 14.70
N GLU A 49 9.65 -6.98 15.77
CA GLU A 49 10.34 -6.94 17.06
C GLU A 49 10.16 -8.23 17.86
N ALA A 50 11.14 -8.51 18.72
CA ALA A 50 11.02 -9.58 19.70
C ALA A 50 9.78 -9.34 20.59
N GLY A 51 9.08 -10.42 20.95
CA GLY A 51 7.81 -10.36 21.68
C GLY A 51 6.56 -10.34 20.80
N CYS A 52 6.69 -10.10 19.48
CA CYS A 52 5.57 -10.17 18.55
C CYS A 52 5.33 -11.59 18.00
N ALA A 53 4.92 -12.51 18.89
CA ALA A 53 4.72 -13.92 18.57
C ALA A 53 3.40 -14.20 17.83
N ARG A 54 2.32 -13.48 18.18
CA ARG A 54 1.02 -13.58 17.54
C ARG A 54 0.71 -12.30 16.78
N ARG A 55 0.17 -12.43 15.57
CA ARG A 55 -0.14 -11.30 14.69
C ARG A 55 -1.52 -11.44 14.10
N ALA A 56 -2.16 -10.30 13.86
CA ALA A 56 -3.36 -10.20 13.03
C ALA A 56 -3.25 -8.99 12.10
N PRO A 57 -3.93 -9.01 10.94
CA PRO A 57 -4.04 -7.80 10.11
C PRO A 57 -4.70 -6.65 10.89
N GLN A 58 -4.16 -5.43 10.77
CA GLN A 58 -4.78 -4.23 11.33
C GLN A 58 -6.12 -3.99 10.63
N ARG A 59 -7.20 -3.81 11.40
CA ARG A 59 -8.51 -3.39 10.88
C ARG A 59 -8.65 -1.87 10.99
N GLN A 60 -9.35 -1.26 10.05
CA GLN A 60 -9.57 0.19 10.02
C GLN A 60 -10.40 0.69 11.21
N ASP A 61 -11.32 -0.12 11.71
CA ASP A 61 -12.19 0.17 12.86
C ASP A 61 -11.57 -0.22 14.20
N ALA A 62 -10.34 -0.72 14.22
CA ALA A 62 -9.63 -1.12 15.43
C ALA A 62 -8.58 -0.08 15.84
N PRO A 63 -8.31 0.07 17.15
CA PRO A 63 -7.23 0.93 17.63
C PRO A 63 -5.88 0.53 17.01
N MET A 64 -5.09 1.52 16.61
CA MET A 64 -3.79 1.29 15.97
C MET A 64 -2.65 1.33 16.99
N PRO A 65 -1.85 0.25 17.12
CA PRO A 65 -0.72 0.23 18.05
C PRO A 65 0.50 1.00 17.53
N TYR A 66 0.57 1.26 16.23
CA TYR A 66 1.59 2.10 15.61
C TYR A 66 1.09 2.67 14.28
N ARG A 67 1.72 3.75 13.84
CA ARG A 67 1.53 4.39 12.54
C ARG A 67 2.86 4.53 11.81
N ARG A 68 2.81 4.49 10.48
CA ARG A 68 3.99 4.58 9.63
C ARG A 68 4.01 5.95 8.95
N HIS A 69 5.16 6.61 9.02
CA HIS A 69 5.41 7.92 8.43
C HIS A 69 6.58 7.87 7.48
N ASP A 70 6.60 8.81 6.54
CA ASP A 70 7.77 9.16 5.76
C ASP A 70 8.97 9.42 6.68
N TRP A 71 10.14 9.05 6.20
CA TRP A 71 11.38 9.59 6.78
C TRP A 71 11.39 11.11 6.57
N PRO A 72 11.81 11.87 7.59
CA PRO A 72 11.93 13.31 7.41
C PRO A 72 13.12 13.64 6.50
N ALA A 73 13.02 14.76 5.77
CA ALA A 73 14.19 15.34 5.11
C ALA A 73 15.25 15.68 6.16
N ALA A 74 16.52 15.35 5.90
CA ALA A 74 17.59 15.48 6.89
C ALA A 74 17.72 16.91 7.43
N GLN A 75 17.49 17.92 6.59
CA GLN A 75 17.54 19.34 6.97
C GLN A 75 16.32 19.77 7.80
N GLU A 76 15.19 19.08 7.67
CA GLU A 76 13.92 19.41 8.32
C GLU A 76 13.61 18.48 9.50
N ALA A 77 14.41 17.44 9.74
CA ALA A 77 14.10 16.38 10.70
C ALA A 77 13.87 16.85 12.14
N ARG A 78 14.36 18.03 12.52
CA ARG A 78 14.04 18.66 13.81
C ARG A 78 12.68 19.36 13.81
N ALA A 79 12.32 20.03 12.71
CA ALA A 79 11.08 20.79 12.60
C ALA A 79 9.88 19.89 12.23
N LEU A 80 10.11 18.89 11.37
CA LEU A 80 9.12 17.94 10.86
C LEU A 80 9.60 16.50 11.09
N PRO A 81 9.72 16.03 12.35
CA PRO A 81 10.27 14.71 12.66
C PRO A 81 9.44 13.53 12.14
N LEU A 82 8.18 13.79 11.78
CA LEU A 82 7.23 12.83 11.20
C LEU A 82 7.21 12.85 9.66
N GLY A 83 8.08 13.64 9.03
CA GLY A 83 8.14 13.73 7.58
C GLY A 83 6.91 14.39 6.95
N TYR A 84 6.69 14.10 5.66
CA TYR A 84 5.68 14.76 4.83
C TYR A 84 4.33 14.06 4.86
N GLN A 85 4.31 12.74 5.03
CA GLN A 85 3.10 11.92 4.90
C GLN A 85 3.11 10.74 5.88
N ALA A 86 1.95 10.42 6.46
CA ALA A 86 1.69 9.14 7.09
C ALA A 86 0.94 8.21 6.13
N SER A 87 1.22 6.91 6.21
CA SER A 87 0.50 5.90 5.46
C SER A 87 0.23 4.69 6.33
N ASP A 88 -1.03 4.39 6.55
CA ASP A 88 -1.50 3.18 7.22
C ASP A 88 -1.96 2.16 6.16
N ALA A 89 -1.82 0.87 6.44
CA ALA A 89 -2.24 -0.19 5.52
C ALA A 89 -3.17 -1.15 6.27
N VAL A 90 -4.47 -0.97 6.12
CA VAL A 90 -5.48 -1.57 7.00
C VAL A 90 -6.53 -2.36 6.22
N LEU A 91 -7.17 -3.32 6.88
CA LEU A 91 -8.38 -3.98 6.38
C LEU A 91 -9.59 -3.07 6.59
N GLY A 92 -10.29 -2.78 5.50
CA GLY A 92 -11.55 -2.04 5.48
C GLY A 92 -12.47 -2.60 4.41
N SER A 93 -13.20 -1.70 3.75
CA SER A 93 -14.12 -2.06 2.67
C SER A 93 -14.20 -0.98 1.60
N LEU A 94 -14.62 -1.39 0.41
CA LEU A 94 -14.96 -0.55 -0.73
C LEU A 94 -16.35 -0.93 -1.23
N LEU A 95 -17.33 -0.05 -1.06
CA LEU A 95 -18.73 -0.25 -1.47
C LEU A 95 -19.25 -1.62 -0.98
N GLY A 96 -19.02 -1.93 0.29
CA GLY A 96 -19.44 -3.18 0.94
C GLY A 96 -18.57 -4.40 0.64
N VAL A 97 -17.54 -4.29 -0.22
CA VAL A 97 -16.60 -5.38 -0.52
C VAL A 97 -15.38 -5.27 0.39
N PRO A 98 -14.92 -6.35 1.06
CA PRO A 98 -13.67 -6.33 1.82
C PRO A 98 -12.50 -5.81 0.98
N ALA A 99 -11.71 -4.92 1.54
CA ALA A 99 -10.60 -4.29 0.82
C ALA A 99 -9.41 -4.01 1.74
N VAL A 100 -8.23 -3.89 1.14
CA VAL A 100 -7.10 -3.22 1.78
C VAL A 100 -7.17 -1.75 1.46
N VAL A 101 -6.97 -0.93 2.48
CA VAL A 101 -6.94 0.53 2.40
C VAL A 101 -5.53 0.96 2.78
N HIS A 102 -4.79 1.54 1.83
CA HIS A 102 -3.61 2.30 2.17
C HIS A 102 -4.01 3.77 2.27
N THR A 103 -3.73 4.42 3.40
CA THR A 103 -4.03 5.83 3.58
C THR A 103 -2.84 6.69 3.15
N PHE A 104 -3.13 7.92 2.74
CA PHE A 104 -2.17 8.99 2.48
C PHE A 104 -2.63 10.21 3.27
N ASP A 105 -1.99 10.46 4.40
CA ASP A 105 -2.30 11.56 5.31
C ASP A 105 -1.12 12.54 5.28
N PHE A 106 -1.30 13.72 4.70
CA PHE A 106 -0.26 14.74 4.58
C PHE A 106 -0.19 15.66 5.81
N GLY A 107 -1.21 15.58 6.66
CA GLY A 107 -1.45 16.41 7.82
C GLY A 107 -1.77 17.87 7.49
N ALA A 108 -2.72 18.46 8.21
CA ALA A 108 -3.03 19.87 8.08
C ALA A 108 -2.05 20.80 8.83
N GLY A 109 -1.91 22.01 8.28
CA GLY A 109 -1.19 23.13 8.91
C GLY A 109 0.34 23.03 8.82
N GLN A 110 1.02 24.06 9.34
CA GLN A 110 2.49 24.16 9.28
C GLN A 110 3.19 23.05 10.07
N ALA A 111 2.55 22.53 11.13
CA ALA A 111 3.10 21.48 11.98
C ALA A 111 2.71 20.05 11.52
N ARG A 112 1.86 19.90 10.49
CA ARG A 112 1.32 18.63 9.97
C ARG A 112 0.70 17.75 11.05
N HIS A 113 -0.56 18.02 11.37
CA HIS A 113 -1.31 17.18 12.31
C HIS A 113 -1.88 15.95 11.58
N PHE A 114 -1.41 14.76 11.95
CA PHE A 114 -1.83 13.48 11.34
C PHE A 114 -2.92 12.77 12.16
N GLY A 115 -3.65 11.87 11.52
CA GLY A 115 -4.73 11.05 12.07
C GLY A 115 -6.13 11.60 11.85
N THR A 116 -6.23 12.70 11.10
CA THR A 116 -7.48 13.28 10.62
C THR A 116 -7.57 13.11 9.12
N PHE A 117 -8.78 13.17 8.56
CA PHE A 117 -8.94 13.21 7.11
C PHE A 117 -9.20 14.65 6.68
N ASP A 118 -8.16 15.32 6.20
CA ASP A 118 -8.17 16.71 5.77
C ASP A 118 -8.62 16.81 4.31
N ARG A 119 -9.92 16.55 4.09
CA ARG A 119 -10.54 16.51 2.75
C ARG A 119 -10.17 17.75 1.92
N GLY A 120 -9.71 17.51 0.71
CA GLY A 120 -9.34 18.57 -0.24
C GLY A 120 -7.99 19.24 0.04
N GLN A 121 -7.27 18.80 1.08
CA GLN A 121 -5.90 19.28 1.40
C GLN A 121 -4.82 18.26 1.01
N GLY A 122 -5.16 17.30 0.15
CA GLY A 122 -4.25 16.30 -0.38
C GLY A 122 -4.45 14.91 0.22
N ASP A 123 -5.09 14.80 1.38
CA ASP A 123 -5.35 13.51 2.02
C ASP A 123 -6.19 12.57 1.15
N GLY A 124 -5.92 11.28 1.30
CA GLY A 124 -6.65 10.23 0.62
C GLY A 124 -5.99 8.87 0.82
N GLY A 125 -5.64 8.19 -0.26
CA GLY A 125 -5.10 6.84 -0.18
C GLY A 125 -5.32 6.07 -1.47
N GLN A 126 -5.14 4.76 -1.38
CA GLN A 126 -5.49 3.81 -2.43
C GLN A 126 -6.22 2.59 -1.85
N VAL A 127 -7.17 2.04 -2.60
CA VAL A 127 -7.98 0.89 -2.19
C VAL A 127 -7.78 -0.29 -3.13
N ILE A 128 -7.58 -1.46 -2.53
CA ILE A 128 -7.31 -2.73 -3.18
C ILE A 128 -8.41 -3.72 -2.74
N PRO A 129 -9.48 -3.89 -3.52
CA PRO A 129 -10.53 -4.86 -3.24
C PRO A 129 -9.95 -6.27 -3.11
N LEU A 130 -10.39 -6.99 -2.08
CA LEU A 130 -9.93 -8.35 -1.83
C LEU A 130 -10.75 -9.34 -2.65
N ALA A 131 -10.07 -10.02 -3.56
CA ALA A 131 -10.58 -11.15 -4.32
C ALA A 131 -9.51 -12.26 -4.36
N PRO A 132 -9.90 -13.50 -4.68
CA PRO A 132 -8.93 -14.54 -5.05
C PRO A 132 -8.11 -14.10 -6.28
N GLY A 133 -6.82 -14.44 -6.31
CA GLY A 133 -5.96 -14.17 -7.46
C GLY A 133 -5.10 -12.91 -7.30
N PRO A 134 -4.80 -12.20 -8.40
CA PRO A 134 -3.97 -11.00 -8.38
C PRO A 134 -4.63 -9.84 -7.64
N SER A 135 -3.81 -8.94 -7.10
CA SER A 135 -4.29 -7.75 -6.40
C SER A 135 -4.12 -6.50 -7.28
N PHE A 136 -5.14 -5.65 -7.29
CA PHE A 136 -5.20 -4.44 -8.12
C PHE A 136 -5.58 -3.24 -7.26
N ILE A 137 -4.96 -2.09 -7.49
CA ILE A 137 -5.50 -0.81 -7.02
C ILE A 137 -6.68 -0.47 -7.92
N SER A 138 -7.86 -0.30 -7.34
CA SER A 138 -9.09 0.04 -8.08
C SER A 138 -9.50 1.50 -7.90
N MET A 139 -9.03 2.13 -6.83
CA MET A 139 -9.34 3.52 -6.50
C MET A 139 -8.17 4.18 -5.80
N THR A 140 -7.92 5.45 -6.11
CA THR A 140 -6.95 6.30 -5.41
C THR A 140 -7.53 7.70 -5.18
N GLU A 141 -6.99 8.40 -4.20
CA GLU A 141 -7.14 9.84 -4.00
C GLU A 141 -5.79 10.35 -3.49
N ASP A 142 -5.07 11.08 -4.32
CA ASP A 142 -3.76 11.62 -3.99
C ASP A 142 -3.57 13.04 -4.55
N GLY A 143 -2.86 13.88 -3.80
CA GLY A 143 -2.34 15.15 -4.31
C GLY A 143 -3.38 16.16 -4.82
N GLY A 144 -4.62 16.10 -4.35
CA GLY A 144 -5.69 17.03 -4.73
C GLY A 144 -6.42 16.69 -6.04
N GLY A 145 -6.13 15.55 -6.66
CA GLY A 145 -6.83 15.07 -7.88
C GLY A 145 -8.26 14.58 -7.66
N GLY A 146 -8.72 14.54 -6.40
CA GLY A 146 -9.96 13.91 -6.00
C GLY A 146 -9.93 12.38 -6.13
N VAL A 147 -11.07 11.74 -5.91
CA VAL A 147 -11.19 10.29 -6.07
C VAL A 147 -11.11 9.89 -7.54
N GLN A 148 -10.21 8.96 -7.85
CA GLN A 148 -9.94 8.42 -9.16
C GLN A 148 -10.15 6.90 -9.15
N TRP A 149 -10.90 6.39 -10.12
CA TRP A 149 -11.14 4.95 -10.30
C TRP A 149 -10.29 4.40 -11.45
N PHE A 150 -9.54 3.34 -11.19
CA PHE A 150 -8.80 2.61 -12.22
C PHE A 150 -9.70 1.51 -12.79
N LEU A 151 -10.36 1.82 -13.89
CA LEU A 151 -11.29 0.88 -14.55
C LEU A 151 -10.60 0.13 -15.68
N SER A 152 -10.87 -1.16 -15.80
CA SER A 152 -10.43 -2.01 -16.91
C SER A 152 -11.59 -2.42 -17.84
N PRO A 153 -11.31 -3.01 -19.03
CA PRO A 153 -12.32 -3.30 -20.05
C PRO A 153 -13.51 -4.16 -19.61
N ASP A 154 -13.38 -4.94 -18.53
CA ASP A 154 -14.46 -5.77 -17.98
C ASP A 154 -15.65 -4.93 -17.48
N CYS A 155 -15.48 -3.63 -17.20
CA CYS A 155 -16.61 -2.75 -16.88
C CYS A 155 -17.64 -2.65 -18.00
N ARG A 156 -17.27 -2.94 -19.25
CA ARG A 156 -18.21 -2.95 -20.40
C ARG A 156 -19.06 -4.20 -20.49
N GLN A 157 -18.62 -5.26 -19.83
CA GLN A 157 -19.23 -6.59 -19.89
C GLN A 157 -20.13 -6.84 -18.67
N GLY A 158 -20.49 -5.78 -17.92
CA GLY A 158 -21.24 -5.87 -16.67
C GLY A 158 -20.40 -6.26 -15.45
N GLY A 159 -19.08 -6.41 -15.61
CA GLY A 159 -18.15 -6.54 -14.50
C GLY A 159 -17.98 -5.24 -13.72
N ARG A 160 -17.38 -5.30 -12.53
CA ARG A 160 -17.12 -4.09 -11.74
C ARG A 160 -16.05 -3.18 -12.37
N GLY A 161 -15.19 -3.68 -13.26
CA GLY A 161 -14.10 -2.88 -13.81
C GLY A 161 -12.86 -2.79 -12.92
N TRP A 162 -12.87 -3.44 -11.75
CA TRP A 162 -11.93 -3.14 -10.66
C TRP A 162 -10.58 -3.84 -10.79
N GLN A 163 -10.34 -4.57 -11.88
CA GLN A 163 -9.00 -5.08 -12.22
C GLN A 163 -8.16 -3.95 -12.82
N GLY A 164 -7.97 -2.89 -12.03
CA GLY A 164 -7.29 -1.66 -12.42
C GLY A 164 -5.78 -1.84 -12.43
N TRP A 165 -5.10 -1.14 -11.54
CA TRP A 165 -3.64 -1.13 -11.55
C TRP A 165 -3.07 -2.37 -10.83
N LEU A 166 -2.55 -3.34 -11.58
CA LEU A 166 -2.03 -4.60 -11.05
C LEU A 166 -0.84 -4.37 -10.12
N LEU A 167 -0.91 -4.81 -8.86
CA LEU A 167 0.23 -4.78 -7.93
C LEU A 167 1.05 -6.07 -7.99
N ALA A 168 0.39 -7.22 -7.92
CA ALA A 168 1.08 -8.51 -7.93
C ALA A 168 0.10 -9.64 -8.23
N GLY A 169 0.62 -10.73 -8.78
CA GLY A 169 -0.08 -12.00 -8.89
C GLY A 169 0.22 -12.94 -7.72
N PRO A 170 -0.66 -13.93 -7.47
CA PRO A 170 -0.37 -15.00 -6.52
C PRO A 170 0.85 -15.78 -7.00
N GLY A 171 1.67 -16.27 -6.06
CA GLY A 171 2.85 -17.07 -6.39
C GLY A 171 4.04 -16.28 -6.91
N ALA A 172 4.14 -14.97 -6.62
CA ALA A 172 5.32 -14.17 -6.94
C ALA A 172 6.62 -14.85 -6.44
N THR A 173 7.55 -15.05 -7.36
CA THR A 173 8.89 -15.62 -7.15
C THR A 173 9.96 -14.53 -7.19
N ASP A 174 11.23 -14.89 -7.01
CA ASP A 174 12.38 -14.00 -7.21
C ASP A 174 12.57 -13.54 -8.67
N ALA A 175 12.12 -14.35 -9.63
CA ALA A 175 12.04 -13.96 -11.03
C ALA A 175 10.95 -12.91 -11.29
N TRP A 176 11.23 -11.97 -12.20
CA TRP A 176 10.25 -10.98 -12.66
C TRP A 176 9.12 -11.65 -13.44
N THR A 177 7.89 -11.45 -12.96
CA THR A 177 6.68 -11.70 -13.75
C THR A 177 6.23 -10.40 -14.39
N THR A 178 5.99 -10.40 -15.70
CA THR A 178 5.57 -9.20 -16.45
C THR A 178 4.19 -9.39 -17.07
N ARG A 179 3.32 -8.37 -16.98
CA ARG A 179 1.98 -8.33 -17.57
C ARG A 179 1.69 -6.92 -18.07
N VAL A 180 1.03 -6.81 -19.23
CA VAL A 180 0.49 -5.54 -19.70
C VAL A 180 -0.99 -5.48 -19.35
N MET A 181 -1.35 -4.53 -18.51
CA MET A 181 -2.73 -4.25 -18.13
C MET A 181 -3.32 -3.19 -19.06
N ARG A 182 -4.66 -3.19 -19.17
CA ARG A 182 -5.43 -2.16 -19.85
C ARG A 182 -6.35 -1.52 -18.83
N LEU A 183 -6.15 -0.24 -18.57
CA LEU A 183 -6.95 0.52 -17.61
C LEU A 183 -7.06 1.97 -18.02
N ARG A 184 -8.03 2.69 -17.46
CA ARG A 184 -8.15 4.14 -17.57
C ARG A 184 -8.77 4.71 -16.31
N ILE A 185 -8.32 5.90 -15.94
CA ILE A 185 -8.86 6.68 -14.84
C ILE A 185 -10.28 7.16 -15.19
N ALA A 186 -11.21 6.97 -14.27
CA ALA A 186 -12.59 7.43 -14.36
C ALA A 186 -13.01 8.15 -13.07
N PRO A 187 -13.94 9.11 -13.13
CA PRO A 187 -14.39 9.86 -11.95
C PRO A 187 -15.31 9.06 -11.02
N THR A 188 -15.96 7.99 -11.53
CA THR A 188 -16.87 7.15 -10.75
C THR A 188 -16.70 5.67 -11.17
N PRO A 189 -17.10 4.70 -10.33
CA PRO A 189 -16.98 3.29 -10.67
C PRO A 189 -17.92 2.85 -11.81
N GLN A 190 -18.94 3.66 -12.15
CA GLN A 190 -19.87 3.38 -13.25
C GLN A 190 -19.48 4.06 -14.57
N ALA A 191 -18.52 5.00 -14.55
CA ALA A 191 -18.11 5.76 -15.73
C ALA A 191 -17.12 4.96 -16.61
N CYS A 192 -17.57 3.81 -17.11
CA CYS A 192 -16.75 2.90 -17.90
C CYS A 192 -16.23 3.56 -19.20
N PRO A 193 -14.89 3.69 -19.39
CA PRO A 193 -14.33 4.41 -20.53
C PRO A 193 -14.52 3.70 -21.88
N THR A 194 -14.51 4.48 -22.97
CA THR A 194 -14.55 3.98 -24.38
C THR A 194 -13.19 3.61 -24.96
N ALA A 195 -12.10 3.96 -24.28
CA ALA A 195 -10.75 3.49 -24.57
C ALA A 195 -9.97 3.26 -23.27
N PHE A 196 -8.92 2.45 -23.35
CA PHE A 196 -8.06 2.11 -22.22
C PHE A 196 -6.60 2.29 -22.61
N ASP A 197 -5.76 2.61 -21.63
CA ASP A 197 -4.33 2.85 -21.80
C ASP A 197 -3.54 1.59 -21.38
N ALA A 198 -2.37 1.38 -21.96
CA ALA A 198 -1.53 0.24 -21.62
C ALA A 198 -0.67 0.60 -20.40
N SER A 199 -0.56 -0.31 -19.46
CA SER A 199 0.40 -0.20 -18.36
C SER A 199 1.10 -1.53 -18.17
N LEU A 200 2.39 -1.59 -18.52
CA LEU A 200 3.25 -2.71 -18.20
C LEU A 200 3.48 -2.70 -16.69
N THR A 201 3.11 -3.79 -16.05
CA THR A 201 3.46 -4.09 -14.67
C THR A 201 4.43 -5.26 -14.66
N ARG A 202 5.53 -5.14 -13.91
CA ARG A 202 6.33 -6.29 -13.52
C ARG A 202 6.46 -6.36 -12.01
N PHE A 203 6.42 -7.57 -11.48
CA PHE A 203 6.56 -7.80 -10.03
C PHE A 203 7.43 -9.01 -9.74
N ARG A 204 8.10 -8.98 -8.59
CA ARG A 204 8.85 -10.10 -8.03
C ARG A 204 8.83 -10.05 -6.51
N ARG A 205 9.04 -11.20 -5.88
CA ARG A 205 9.31 -11.33 -4.45
C ARG A 205 10.81 -11.23 -4.20
N THR A 206 11.21 -10.68 -3.07
CA THR A 206 12.61 -10.55 -2.69
C THR A 206 12.75 -10.51 -1.17
N ARG A 207 13.99 -10.62 -0.68
CA ARG A 207 14.34 -10.24 0.69
C ARG A 207 15.17 -8.97 0.64
N LEU A 208 14.84 -8.02 1.51
CA LEU A 208 15.55 -6.76 1.61
C LEU A 208 15.78 -6.37 3.06
N ASP A 209 16.92 -5.76 3.34
CA ASP A 209 17.13 -5.06 4.60
C ASP A 209 16.38 -3.75 4.53
N LEU A 210 15.39 -3.61 5.41
CA LEU A 210 14.50 -2.47 5.50
C LEU A 210 14.98 -1.56 6.64
N PRO A 211 15.56 -0.38 6.33
CA PRO A 211 15.82 0.63 7.34
C PRO A 211 14.53 1.08 7.98
N TRP A 212 14.57 1.33 9.28
CA TRP A 212 13.47 1.92 10.03
C TRP A 212 13.98 2.95 11.02
N ARG A 213 13.08 3.85 11.44
CA ARG A 213 13.31 4.89 12.44
C ARG A 213 12.19 4.87 13.47
N ASP A 214 12.52 5.08 14.72
CA ASP A 214 11.56 5.38 15.77
C ASP A 214 11.28 6.89 15.78
N ALA A 215 10.02 7.29 15.59
CA ALA A 215 9.65 8.68 15.41
C ALA A 215 10.01 9.56 16.62
N ALA A 216 9.82 9.03 17.83
CA ALA A 216 9.96 9.76 19.08
C ALA A 216 11.41 9.91 19.51
N THR A 217 12.21 8.85 19.34
CA THR A 217 13.62 8.84 19.81
C THR A 217 14.62 9.15 18.71
N GLY A 218 14.21 9.05 17.44
CA GLY A 218 15.10 9.14 16.29
C GLY A 218 16.05 7.96 16.12
N ARG A 219 15.95 6.93 16.97
CA ARG A 219 16.71 5.69 16.86
C ARG A 219 16.42 5.03 15.52
N THR A 220 17.49 4.67 14.81
CA THR A 220 17.40 3.93 13.55
C THR A 220 17.80 2.46 13.75
N GLY A 221 17.35 1.62 12.83
CA GLY A 221 17.78 0.24 12.72
C GLY A 221 17.45 -0.33 11.36
N ALA A 222 17.70 -1.62 11.18
CA ALA A 222 17.31 -2.37 10.00
C ALA A 222 16.67 -3.69 10.40
N THR A 223 15.78 -4.20 9.56
CA THR A 223 15.24 -5.56 9.68
C THR A 223 15.15 -6.19 8.30
N THR A 224 15.51 -7.46 8.17
CA THR A 224 15.33 -8.17 6.91
C THR A 224 13.87 -8.57 6.76
N VAL A 225 13.24 -8.09 5.68
CA VAL A 225 11.84 -8.39 5.37
C VAL A 225 11.72 -9.16 4.06
N ASP A 226 10.72 -10.00 4.02
CA ASP A 226 10.18 -10.55 2.78
C ASP A 226 9.28 -9.49 2.15
N ALA A 227 9.48 -9.20 0.86
CA ALA A 227 8.78 -8.13 0.18
C ALA A 227 8.42 -8.50 -1.25
N ILE A 228 7.41 -7.82 -1.78
CA ILE A 228 7.11 -7.79 -3.21
C ILE A 228 7.49 -6.41 -3.73
N VAL A 229 8.28 -6.39 -4.80
CA VAL A 229 8.54 -5.19 -5.60
C VAL A 229 7.62 -5.24 -6.79
N SER A 230 6.84 -4.17 -6.99
CA SER A 230 6.01 -3.99 -8.18
C SER A 230 6.42 -2.72 -8.91
N GLU A 231 6.55 -2.81 -10.22
CA GLU A 231 6.95 -1.72 -11.10
C GLU A 231 5.92 -1.52 -12.20
N HIS A 232 5.47 -0.28 -12.34
CA HIS A 232 4.36 0.11 -13.19
C HIS A 232 4.79 1.20 -14.15
N TYR A 233 4.85 0.85 -15.43
CA TYR A 233 5.32 1.74 -16.48
C TYR A 233 4.14 2.43 -17.17
N GLY A 234 4.32 3.71 -17.49
CA GLY A 234 3.41 4.45 -18.37
C GLY A 234 3.60 4.02 -19.81
N GLY A 235 2.87 3.00 -20.26
CA GLY A 235 3.00 2.40 -21.59
C GLY A 235 3.05 0.88 -21.58
N ALA A 236 3.22 0.28 -22.76
CA ALA A 236 3.22 -1.18 -22.93
C ALA A 236 4.62 -1.82 -22.78
N ASP A 237 5.69 -1.02 -22.76
CA ASP A 237 7.07 -1.47 -22.70
C ASP A 237 7.96 -0.48 -21.94
N ILE A 238 9.12 -0.94 -21.47
CA ILE A 238 10.04 -0.13 -20.66
C ILE A 238 10.78 0.93 -21.50
N ALA A 239 11.07 0.63 -22.77
CA ALA A 239 11.91 1.48 -23.61
C ALA A 239 11.18 2.77 -24.02
N SER A 240 9.88 2.67 -24.28
CA SER A 240 9.02 3.80 -24.65
C SER A 240 8.36 4.49 -23.46
N ALA A 241 8.44 3.90 -22.27
CA ALA A 241 7.83 4.47 -21.07
C ALA A 241 8.52 5.78 -20.66
N GLU A 242 7.72 6.83 -20.48
CA GLU A 242 8.17 8.13 -19.98
C GLU A 242 8.38 8.11 -18.46
N HIS A 243 7.67 7.22 -17.75
CA HIS A 243 7.66 7.17 -16.31
C HIS A 243 7.40 5.76 -15.75
N LEU A 244 7.79 5.58 -14.50
CA LEU A 244 7.63 4.37 -13.71
C LEU A 244 7.21 4.76 -12.29
N GLU A 245 6.28 4.00 -11.73
CA GLU A 245 6.05 3.95 -10.30
C GLU A 245 6.45 2.59 -9.73
N ARG A 246 7.31 2.60 -8.72
CA ARG A 246 7.77 1.39 -8.03
C ARG A 246 7.22 1.35 -6.62
N PHE A 247 6.58 0.25 -6.27
CA PHE A 247 6.07 -0.03 -4.93
C PHE A 247 6.91 -1.12 -4.26
N VAL A 248 7.16 -0.97 -2.96
CA VAL A 248 7.69 -2.04 -2.10
C VAL A 248 6.64 -2.40 -1.06
N LEU A 249 6.13 -3.62 -1.18
CA LEU A 249 5.11 -4.21 -0.32
C LEU A 249 5.81 -5.17 0.65
N ALA A 250 6.04 -4.74 1.90
CA ALA A 250 6.73 -5.55 2.89
C ALA A 250 5.75 -6.41 3.69
N ARG A 251 6.10 -7.68 3.89
CA ARG A 251 5.28 -8.63 4.63
C ARG A 251 5.06 -8.14 6.07
N ASN A 252 3.81 -8.14 6.50
CA ASN A 252 3.26 -7.65 7.76
C ASN A 252 3.36 -6.13 7.96
N LEU A 253 3.80 -5.38 6.95
CA LEU A 253 3.87 -3.92 7.00
C LEU A 253 2.99 -3.27 5.94
N GLY A 254 2.61 -3.95 4.86
CA GLY A 254 1.91 -3.33 3.74
C GLY A 254 2.87 -2.61 2.80
N MET A 255 2.37 -1.62 2.06
CA MET A 255 3.21 -0.76 1.23
C MET A 255 4.10 0.14 2.11
N VAL A 256 5.41 -0.06 2.05
CA VAL A 256 6.40 0.69 2.85
C VAL A 256 7.19 1.69 2.03
N ARG A 257 7.12 1.62 0.71
CA ARG A 257 7.82 2.55 -0.17
C ARG A 257 7.07 2.74 -1.49
N TRP A 258 7.11 3.97 -1.99
CA TRP A 258 6.74 4.34 -3.35
C TRP A 258 7.85 5.20 -3.96
N GLU A 259 8.19 4.95 -5.22
CA GLU A 259 9.18 5.73 -5.96
C GLU A 259 8.58 6.17 -7.29
N ARG A 260 8.75 7.44 -7.63
CA ARG A 260 8.47 7.97 -8.97
C ARG A 260 9.77 8.12 -9.73
N TRP A 261 9.84 7.46 -10.88
CA TRP A 261 10.95 7.55 -11.81
C TRP A 261 10.47 8.13 -13.14
N GLU A 262 11.32 8.90 -13.79
CA GLU A 262 11.08 9.40 -15.15
C GLU A 262 12.28 9.18 -16.04
N ASN A 263 12.00 8.87 -17.31
CA ASN A 263 13.00 8.63 -18.34
C ASN A 263 13.33 9.95 -19.04
N ALA A 264 14.51 10.51 -18.78
CA ALA A 264 14.92 11.80 -19.34
C ALA A 264 15.00 11.82 -20.88
N ALA A 265 15.15 10.66 -21.53
CA ALA A 265 15.19 10.56 -22.99
C ALA A 265 13.78 10.66 -23.61
N VAL A 266 12.73 10.38 -22.83
CA VAL A 266 11.33 10.31 -23.30
C VAL A 266 10.49 11.43 -22.71
N ALA A 267 10.55 11.60 -21.38
CA ALA A 267 9.88 12.66 -20.64
C ALA A 267 10.51 14.01 -21.00
N ARG A 268 9.84 14.81 -21.83
CA ARG A 268 10.31 16.13 -22.29
C ARG A 268 10.21 17.19 -21.17
N ARG A 269 10.92 17.00 -20.06
CA ARG A 269 10.89 17.86 -18.86
C ARG A 269 12.27 18.42 -18.52
N ALA A 270 12.43 19.74 -18.67
CA ALA A 270 13.69 20.43 -18.41
C ALA A 270 14.13 20.42 -16.92
N ASP A 271 13.18 20.25 -16.00
CA ASP A 271 13.41 20.29 -14.55
C ASP A 271 13.82 18.95 -13.91
N LEU A 272 13.80 17.85 -14.67
CA LEU A 272 13.93 16.50 -14.14
C LEU A 272 15.21 16.32 -13.32
N SER A 273 16.35 16.72 -13.88
CA SER A 273 17.64 16.59 -13.19
C SER A 273 17.75 17.45 -11.93
N GLN A 274 17.06 18.60 -11.88
CA GLN A 274 17.02 19.43 -10.67
C GLN A 274 16.20 18.75 -9.57
N GLN A 275 15.02 18.20 -9.92
CA GLN A 275 14.16 17.51 -8.97
C GLN A 275 14.80 16.22 -8.45
N ALA A 276 15.42 15.43 -9.32
CA ALA A 276 16.12 14.21 -8.90
C ALA A 276 17.27 14.50 -7.92
N ARG A 277 18.06 15.55 -8.19
CA ARG A 277 19.08 16.01 -7.24
C ARG A 277 18.47 16.54 -5.94
N HIS A 278 17.27 17.12 -5.97
CA HIS A 278 16.60 17.60 -4.76
C HIS A 278 16.22 16.42 -3.85
N VAL A 279 15.57 15.38 -4.38
CA VAL A 279 15.24 14.16 -3.61
C VAL A 279 16.49 13.53 -2.98
N GLN A 280 17.59 13.44 -3.74
CA GLN A 280 18.86 12.93 -3.21
C GLN A 280 19.40 13.79 -2.05
N ARG A 281 19.31 15.12 -2.14
CA ARG A 281 19.76 16.03 -1.08
C ARG A 281 18.89 15.99 0.17
N GLU A 282 17.60 15.74 0.03
CA GLU A 282 16.70 15.62 1.19
C GLU A 282 17.08 14.42 2.07
N GLN A 283 17.69 13.37 1.52
CA GLN A 283 18.05 12.14 2.24
C GLN A 283 16.86 11.49 2.98
N ARG A 284 15.62 11.84 2.59
CA ARG A 284 14.38 11.29 3.14
C ARG A 284 14.03 9.90 2.62
N CYS A 285 14.85 9.35 1.73
CA CYS A 285 14.63 8.05 1.12
C CYS A 285 15.94 7.27 1.03
N PRO A 286 16.37 6.62 2.12
CA PRO A 286 17.42 5.60 2.09
C PRO A 286 17.25 4.66 0.88
N MET A 287 18.34 4.44 0.15
CA MET A 287 18.32 3.55 -1.01
C MET A 287 18.17 2.11 -0.55
N LEU A 288 17.23 1.38 -1.15
CA LEU A 288 17.13 -0.06 -0.99
C LEU A 288 17.91 -0.75 -2.12
N SER A 289 18.24 -2.03 -1.95
CA SER A 289 18.87 -2.84 -3.01
C SER A 289 18.00 -2.97 -4.27
N VAL A 290 16.72 -2.59 -4.19
CA VAL A 290 15.74 -2.61 -5.29
C VAL A 290 15.44 -1.22 -5.85
N SER A 291 16.06 -0.17 -5.30
CA SER A 291 15.88 1.24 -5.70
C SER A 291 16.78 1.62 -6.88
N GLU A 292 17.13 0.68 -7.74
CA GLU A 292 17.98 0.93 -8.91
C GLU A 292 17.17 1.55 -10.07
N PRO A 293 17.79 2.42 -10.90
CA PRO A 293 17.14 2.91 -12.11
C PRO A 293 16.77 1.72 -13.04
N PRO A 294 15.59 1.73 -13.68
CA PRO A 294 15.19 0.68 -14.63
C PRO A 294 16.11 0.50 -15.83
N GLY A 295 16.86 1.55 -16.16
CA GLY A 295 17.83 1.58 -17.24
C GLY A 295 18.49 2.96 -17.35
N PRO A 296 19.38 3.15 -18.34
CA PRO A 296 20.01 4.43 -18.60
C PRO A 296 18.97 5.55 -18.82
N GLY A 297 19.25 6.76 -18.31
CA GLY A 297 18.40 7.93 -18.48
C GLY A 297 17.24 8.06 -17.48
N TRP A 298 16.96 7.01 -16.69
CA TRP A 298 15.94 7.06 -15.65
C TRP A 298 16.44 7.78 -14.40
N GLN A 299 15.61 8.68 -13.86
CA GLN A 299 15.92 9.48 -12.68
C GLN A 299 14.75 9.43 -11.69
N MET A 300 15.04 9.17 -10.42
CA MET A 300 14.05 9.20 -9.34
C MET A 300 13.69 10.66 -9.06
N ARG A 301 12.42 11.02 -9.26
CA ARG A 301 11.89 12.39 -9.09
C ARG A 301 11.16 12.58 -7.77
N ASP A 302 10.59 11.52 -7.21
CA ASP A 302 9.99 11.54 -5.88
C ASP A 302 10.15 10.16 -5.23
N CYS A 303 10.13 10.13 -3.91
CA CYS A 303 10.08 8.93 -3.12
C CYS A 303 9.39 9.19 -1.78
N ARG A 304 8.58 8.21 -1.39
CA ARG A 304 7.92 8.07 -0.08
C ARG A 304 8.42 6.82 0.59
N PHE A 305 8.74 6.90 1.87
CA PHE A 305 9.31 5.76 2.60
C PHE A 305 8.77 5.69 4.02
N TRP A 306 7.72 4.89 4.19
CA TRP A 306 6.92 4.83 5.41
C TRP A 306 7.47 3.83 6.43
N THR A 307 8.68 4.07 6.92
CA THR A 307 9.30 3.26 7.99
C THR A 307 9.82 4.11 9.16
N ASN A 308 9.33 5.34 9.29
CA ASN A 308 9.43 6.14 10.50
C ASN A 308 8.19 5.86 11.38
N PHE A 309 8.36 5.12 12.47
CA PHE A 309 7.25 4.55 13.24
C PHE A 309 6.87 5.44 14.43
N VAL A 310 5.61 5.86 14.47
CA VAL A 310 4.97 6.42 15.67
C VAL A 310 4.33 5.28 16.44
N ARG A 311 4.65 5.15 17.73
CA ARG A 311 4.19 4.06 18.58
C ARG A 311 3.12 4.55 19.55
N ALA A 312 2.03 3.79 19.68
CA ALA A 312 1.02 4.07 20.69
C ALA A 312 1.57 3.80 22.10
N ALA A 313 1.20 4.64 23.05
CA ALA A 313 1.44 4.38 24.47
C ALA A 313 0.33 3.46 25.03
N PRO A 314 0.60 2.72 26.13
CA PRO A 314 -0.44 1.97 26.84
C PRO A 314 -1.66 2.85 27.17
N GLY A 315 -2.86 2.39 26.82
CA GLY A 315 -4.11 3.13 27.03
C GLY A 315 -4.33 4.33 26.10
N ARG A 316 -3.43 4.62 25.16
CA ARG A 316 -3.52 5.73 24.20
C ARG A 316 -3.25 5.26 22.78
N PRO A 317 -4.19 4.49 22.18
CA PRO A 317 -4.03 4.02 20.82
C PRO A 317 -4.13 5.17 19.82
N LEU A 318 -3.58 4.96 18.63
CA LEU A 318 -3.75 5.87 17.50
C LEU A 318 -5.07 5.54 16.80
N ALA A 319 -5.75 6.57 16.27
CA ALA A 319 -6.96 6.39 15.46
C ALA A 319 -6.57 6.24 13.98
N ALA A 320 -7.17 5.27 13.27
CA ALA A 320 -7.01 5.16 11.83
C ALA A 320 -7.64 6.36 11.11
N MET A 321 -7.03 6.82 10.02
CA MET A 321 -7.63 7.86 9.20
C MET A 321 -8.97 7.35 8.62
N PRO A 322 -10.07 8.13 8.70
CA PRO A 322 -11.39 7.72 8.23
C PRO A 322 -11.54 7.82 6.70
N TRP A 323 -10.62 7.20 5.96
CA TRP A 323 -10.59 7.12 4.50
C TRP A 323 -10.65 5.65 4.03
N PRO A 324 -11.38 5.28 2.97
CA PRO A 324 -12.18 6.17 2.13
C PRO A 324 -13.40 6.73 2.89
N PRO A 325 -14.03 7.81 2.38
CA PRO A 325 -15.24 8.37 2.97
C PRO A 325 -16.32 7.31 3.21
N SER A 326 -17.17 7.50 4.22
CA SER A 326 -18.19 6.52 4.62
C SER A 326 -19.11 6.04 3.50
N ALA A 327 -19.44 6.90 2.53
CA ALA A 327 -20.25 6.56 1.37
C ALA A 327 -19.57 5.56 0.40
N LEU A 328 -18.26 5.38 0.53
CA LEU A 328 -17.45 4.46 -0.26
C LEU A 328 -16.99 3.23 0.53
N ARG A 329 -17.32 3.11 1.83
CA ARG A 329 -16.99 1.93 2.63
C ARG A 329 -18.03 0.83 2.44
#